data_AF-A0A7J3D4M9-F1
#
_entry.id   AF-A0A7J3D4M9-F1
#
_cell.length_a   1.000
_cell.length_b   1.000
_cell.length_c   1.000
_cell.angle_alpha   90.00
_cell.angle_beta   90.00
_cell.angle_gamma   90.00
#
_symmetry.space_group_name_H-M   'P 1'
#
loop_
_entity.id
_entity.type
_entity.pdbx_description
1 polymer ?
#
loop_
_entity_poly.entity_id
_entity_poly.type
_entity_poly.pdbx_seq_one_letter_code
_entity_poly.pdbx_strand_id
1 'polypeptide(L)'
;MSEPIVITPGSLLIKSMLPHAARAKFDPSRTLDKRGINDLIVLLLKTSGEAAAPTISALSKLFFNTATNIGASTPLSDYENDSLERRVLLDEFEQHVARILNSKDTKQDKLQQLNDLAASTSKIAEQKNVEYLLSRGSTAAKMAKTGARGNPSQLAQGTSAP
;
A
#
# COMPACT_ATOMS: atom_id res chain seq x y z
N MET A 1 7.07 -10.80 22.17
CA MET A 1 5.61 -10.69 22.34
C MET A 1 5.01 -10.68 20.94
N SER A 2 4.10 -11.58 20.62
CA SER A 2 3.39 -11.56 19.34
C SER A 2 2.50 -10.32 19.26
N GLU A 3 2.50 -9.63 18.12
CA GLU A 3 1.59 -8.50 17.90
C GLU A 3 0.14 -8.93 18.09
N PRO A 4 -0.72 -8.07 18.65
CA PRO A 4 -2.13 -8.39 18.84
C PRO A 4 -2.81 -8.59 17.48
N ILE A 5 -3.56 -9.68 17.34
CA ILE A 5 -4.37 -9.96 16.16
C ILE A 5 -5.50 -8.93 16.09
N VAL A 6 -5.42 -8.00 15.14
CA VAL A 6 -6.46 -7.00 14.91
C VAL A 6 -7.55 -7.58 14.02
N ILE A 7 -8.76 -7.68 14.55
CA ILE A 7 -9.96 -8.08 13.81
C ILE A 7 -10.91 -6.89 13.77
N THR A 8 -11.43 -6.57 12.58
CA THR A 8 -12.33 -5.41 12.40
C THR A 8 -13.79 -5.86 12.30
N PRO A 9 -14.76 -4.99 12.65
CA PRO A 9 -16.17 -5.27 12.40
C PRO A 9 -16.46 -5.61 10.94
N GLY A 10 -15.78 -4.93 10.00
CA GLY A 10 -15.90 -5.19 8.56
C GLY A 10 -15.45 -6.61 8.17
N SER A 11 -14.35 -7.11 8.73
CA SER A 11 -13.88 -8.47 8.42
C SER A 11 -14.78 -9.54 9.04
N LEU A 12 -15.40 -9.29 10.20
CA LEU A 12 -16.42 -10.16 10.77
C LEU A 12 -17.71 -10.18 9.96
N LEU A 13 -18.16 -9.02 9.46
CA LEU A 13 -19.31 -8.93 8.56
C LEU A 13 -19.08 -9.78 7.31
N ILE A 14 -17.92 -9.64 6.65
CA ILE A 14 -17.56 -10.46 5.49
C ILE A 14 -17.59 -11.94 5.85
N LYS A 15 -16.96 -12.34 6.96
CA LYS A 15 -16.96 -13.74 7.44
C LYS A 15 -18.38 -14.28 7.62
N SER A 16 -19.31 -13.49 8.15
CA SER A 16 -20.71 -13.90 8.35
C SER A 16 -21.47 -14.11 7.03
N MET A 17 -21.08 -13.43 5.95
CA MET A 17 -21.68 -13.58 4.62
C MET A 17 -21.14 -14.80 3.86
N LEU A 18 -20.04 -15.41 4.30
CA LEU A 18 -19.45 -16.55 3.60
C LEU A 18 -20.24 -17.85 3.89
N PRO A 19 -20.35 -18.75 2.89
CA PRO A 19 -20.82 -20.13 3.08
C PRO A 19 -19.98 -20.88 4.12
N HIS A 20 -20.55 -21.89 4.78
CA HIS A 20 -19.94 -22.60 5.91
C HIS A 20 -18.50 -23.06 5.63
N ALA A 21 -18.25 -23.68 4.47
CA ALA A 21 -16.93 -24.19 4.10
C ALA A 21 -15.87 -23.09 3.88
N ALA A 22 -16.25 -21.95 3.28
CA ALA A 22 -15.37 -20.80 3.12
C ALA A 22 -15.16 -20.06 4.46
N ARG A 23 -16.23 -19.90 5.24
CA ARG A 23 -16.23 -19.24 6.55
C ARG A 23 -15.24 -19.87 7.52
N ALA A 24 -15.16 -21.19 7.54
CA ALA A 24 -14.23 -21.93 8.40
C ALA A 24 -12.75 -21.67 8.07
N LYS A 25 -12.45 -21.34 6.81
CA LYS A 25 -11.08 -21.13 6.30
C LYS A 25 -10.70 -19.66 6.15
N PHE A 26 -11.65 -18.75 6.33
CA PHE A 26 -11.41 -17.31 6.22
C PHE A 26 -10.76 -16.75 7.48
N ASP A 27 -9.60 -16.12 7.28
CA ASP A 27 -8.86 -15.38 8.31
C ASP A 27 -9.34 -13.92 8.38
N PRO A 28 -10.08 -13.52 9.43
CA PRO A 28 -10.61 -12.17 9.56
C PRO A 28 -9.56 -11.14 10.03
N SER A 29 -8.34 -11.56 10.36
CA SER A 29 -7.24 -10.65 10.73
C SER A 29 -6.49 -10.13 9.50
N ARG A 30 -6.64 -10.81 8.36
CA ARG A 30 -5.97 -10.45 7.12
C ARG A 30 -6.61 -9.22 6.47
N THR A 31 -5.78 -8.27 6.06
CA THR A 31 -6.23 -7.11 5.27
C THR A 31 -6.69 -7.55 3.88
N LEU A 32 -7.86 -7.08 3.46
CA LEU A 32 -8.41 -7.33 2.14
C LEU A 32 -7.94 -6.28 1.11
N ASP A 33 -6.64 -6.26 0.86
CA ASP A 33 -6.06 -5.56 -0.30
C ASP A 33 -6.36 -6.32 -1.61
N LYS A 34 -5.84 -5.87 -2.76
CA LYS A 34 -6.05 -6.56 -4.05
C LYS A 34 -5.70 -8.05 -4.00
N ARG A 35 -4.64 -8.44 -3.28
CA ARG A 35 -4.24 -9.84 -3.13
C ARG A 35 -5.18 -10.58 -2.16
N GLY A 36 -5.54 -9.96 -1.04
CA GLY A 36 -6.51 -10.51 -0.09
C GLY A 36 -7.88 -10.77 -0.71
N ILE A 37 -8.37 -9.86 -1.57
CA ILE A 37 -9.61 -10.04 -2.33
C ILE A 37 -9.47 -11.19 -3.34
N ASN A 38 -8.36 -11.28 -4.07
CA ASN A 38 -8.11 -12.40 -4.98
C ASN A 38 -8.14 -13.74 -4.24
N ASP A 39 -7.47 -13.83 -3.10
CA ASP A 39 -7.43 -15.04 -2.28
C ASP A 39 -8.80 -15.41 -1.72
N LEU A 40 -9.61 -14.42 -1.32
CA LEU A 40 -11.01 -14.63 -0.93
C LEU A 40 -11.85 -15.18 -2.07
N ILE A 41 -11.71 -14.65 -3.29
CA ILE A 41 -12.43 -15.14 -4.47
C ILE A 41 -12.01 -16.58 -4.77
N VAL A 42 -10.70 -16.87 -4.78
CA VAL A 42 -10.17 -18.23 -4.99
C VAL A 42 -10.69 -19.19 -3.92
N LEU A 43 -10.74 -18.77 -2.65
CA LEU A 43 -11.31 -19.56 -1.56
C LEU A 43 -12.79 -19.90 -1.84
N LEU A 44 -13.59 -18.90 -2.25
CA LEU A 44 -15.00 -19.10 -2.56
C LEU A 44 -15.20 -20.07 -3.72
N LEU A 45 -14.45 -19.90 -4.82
CA LEU A 45 -14.51 -20.79 -5.99
C LEU A 45 -14.15 -22.24 -5.63
N LYS A 46 -13.17 -22.45 -4.75
CA LYS A 46 -12.73 -23.80 -4.34
C LYS A 46 -13.67 -24.50 -3.37
N THR A 47 -14.45 -23.76 -2.58
CA THR A 47 -15.13 -24.32 -1.40
C THR A 47 -16.65 -24.18 -1.41
N SER A 48 -17.20 -23.31 -2.26
CA SER A 48 -18.61 -22.91 -2.17
C SER A 48 -19.48 -23.44 -3.31
N GLY A 49 -18.92 -24.12 -4.32
CA GLY A 49 -19.69 -24.71 -5.43
C GLY A 49 -20.66 -23.72 -6.07
N GLU A 50 -21.93 -24.09 -6.18
CA GLU A 50 -23.00 -23.24 -6.73
C GLU A 50 -23.22 -21.94 -5.93
N ALA A 51 -22.88 -21.92 -4.64
CA ALA A 51 -23.00 -20.73 -3.79
C ALA A 51 -21.86 -19.71 -4.01
N ALA A 52 -20.81 -20.04 -4.78
CA ALA A 52 -19.68 -19.14 -4.99
C ALA A 52 -20.09 -17.85 -5.73
N ALA A 53 -20.73 -17.98 -6.89
CA ALA A 53 -21.16 -16.85 -7.71
C ALA A 53 -22.12 -15.87 -6.98
N PRO A 54 -23.21 -16.32 -6.33
CA PRO A 54 -24.09 -15.41 -5.60
C PRO A 54 -23.39 -14.76 -4.40
N THR A 55 -22.49 -15.47 -3.71
CA THR A 55 -21.70 -14.88 -2.60
C THR A 55 -20.76 -13.78 -3.11
N ILE A 56 -20.04 -14.03 -4.20
CA ILE A 56 -19.16 -13.02 -4.82
C ILE A 56 -19.98 -11.79 -5.24
N SER A 57 -21.16 -11.98 -5.82
CA SER A 57 -22.05 -10.87 -6.18
C SER A 57 -22.50 -10.06 -4.96
N ALA A 58 -22.87 -10.72 -3.85
CA ALA A 58 -23.26 -10.07 -2.61
C ALA A 58 -22.09 -9.28 -1.98
N LEU A 59 -20.89 -9.84 -1.97
CA LEU A 59 -19.69 -9.16 -1.49
C LEU A 59 -19.34 -7.94 -2.36
N SER A 60 -19.43 -8.06 -3.68
CA SER A 60 -19.23 -6.93 -4.59
C SER A 60 -20.21 -5.80 -4.30
N LYS A 61 -21.49 -6.10 -4.09
CA LYS A 61 -22.49 -5.09 -3.70
C LYS A 61 -22.14 -4.42 -2.36
N LEU A 62 -21.73 -5.20 -1.36
CA LEU A 62 -21.26 -4.66 -0.08
C LEU A 62 -20.09 -3.70 -0.28
N PHE A 63 -19.08 -4.07 -1.09
CA PHE A 63 -17.91 -3.24 -1.33
C PHE A 63 -18.27 -1.94 -2.06
N PHE A 64 -19.13 -1.99 -3.09
CA PHE A 64 -19.58 -0.78 -3.79
C PHE A 64 -20.37 0.16 -2.87
N ASN A 65 -21.29 -0.38 -2.07
CA ASN A 65 -22.07 0.42 -1.12
C ASN A 65 -21.17 1.02 -0.04
N THR A 66 -20.22 0.25 0.47
CA THR A 66 -19.27 0.72 1.50
C THR A 66 -18.36 1.81 0.94
N ALA A 67 -17.82 1.64 -0.28
CA ALA A 67 -17.01 2.65 -0.94
C ALA A 67 -17.78 3.96 -1.15
N THR A 68 -19.06 3.86 -1.53
CA THR A 68 -19.97 5.01 -1.68
C THR A 68 -20.21 5.70 -0.35
N ASN A 69 -20.51 4.95 0.72
CA ASN A 69 -20.77 5.48 2.05
C ASN A 69 -19.55 6.15 2.68
N ILE A 70 -18.34 5.64 2.40
CA ILE A 70 -17.09 6.26 2.83
C ILE A 70 -16.89 7.63 2.15
N GLY A 71 -17.44 7.83 0.94
CA GLY A 71 -17.29 9.08 0.20
C GLY A 71 -15.83 9.36 -0.17
N ALA A 72 -15.05 8.31 -0.47
CA ALA A 72 -13.62 8.43 -0.74
C ALA A 72 -13.36 9.38 -1.91
N SER A 73 -12.62 10.45 -1.64
CA SER A 73 -12.15 11.43 -2.63
C SER A 73 -10.67 11.70 -2.42
N THR A 74 -9.97 12.14 -3.46
CA THR A 74 -8.53 12.43 -3.45
C THR A 74 -8.30 13.92 -3.71
N PRO A 75 -8.43 14.79 -2.68
CA PRO A 75 -8.13 16.21 -2.81
C PRO A 75 -6.62 16.44 -3.02
N LEU A 76 -6.22 17.66 -3.42
CA LEU A 76 -4.80 17.99 -3.58
C LEU A 76 -3.99 17.80 -2.29
N SER A 77 -4.61 18.02 -1.13
CA SER A 77 -3.99 17.79 0.19
C SER A 77 -3.58 16.33 0.44
N ASP A 78 -4.12 15.35 -0.32
CA ASP A 78 -3.68 13.96 -0.23
C ASP A 78 -2.25 13.74 -0.78
N TYR A 79 -1.71 14.72 -1.49
CA TYR A 79 -0.40 14.68 -2.15
C TYR A 79 0.64 15.61 -1.49
N GLU A 80 0.24 16.37 -0.46
CA GLU A 80 1.16 17.20 0.30
C GLU A 80 2.05 16.34 1.21
N ASN A 81 3.36 16.50 1.09
CA ASN A 81 4.33 15.79 1.92
C ASN A 81 5.36 16.74 2.52
N ASP A 82 5.08 17.16 3.75
CA ASP A 82 5.92 17.98 4.62
C ASP A 82 6.77 17.16 5.60
N SER A 83 6.96 15.86 5.34
CA SER A 83 7.71 14.95 6.23
C SER A 83 9.13 15.44 6.51
N LEU A 84 9.45 15.65 7.79
CA LEU A 84 10.80 15.97 8.24
C LEU A 84 11.77 14.82 7.90
N GLU A 85 11.33 13.57 8.06
CA GLU A 85 12.16 12.41 7.74
C GLU A 85 12.53 12.35 6.26
N ARG A 86 11.64 12.80 5.38
CA ARG A 86 11.93 12.92 3.96
C ARG A 86 13.02 13.95 3.71
N ARG A 87 12.96 15.11 4.39
CA ARG A 87 14.00 16.15 4.27
C ARG A 87 15.36 15.62 4.72
N VAL A 88 15.41 14.95 5.87
CA VAL A 88 16.64 14.31 6.38
C VAL A 88 17.18 13.28 5.38
N LEU A 89 16.32 12.45 4.78
CA LEU A 89 16.75 11.47 3.77
C LEU A 89 17.37 12.13 2.53
N LEU A 90 16.83 13.27 2.09
CA LEU A 90 17.38 14.03 0.97
C LEU A 90 18.72 14.69 1.33
N ASP A 91 18.82 15.24 2.54
CA ASP A 91 20.08 15.82 3.04
C ASP A 91 21.20 14.76 3.13
N GLU A 92 20.88 13.57 3.63
CA GLU A 92 21.81 12.42 3.67
C GLU A 92 22.23 11.98 2.27
N PHE A 93 21.28 11.95 1.33
CA PHE A 93 21.54 11.63 -0.08
C PHE A 93 22.52 12.62 -0.70
N GLU A 94 22.30 13.93 -0.52
CA GLU A 94 23.19 14.97 -1.04
C GLU A 94 24.61 14.86 -0.46
N GLN A 95 24.74 14.60 0.84
CA GLN A 95 26.04 14.38 1.48
C GLN A 95 26.76 13.15 0.91
N HIS A 96 26.03 12.07 0.64
CA HIS A 96 26.59 10.86 0.05
C HIS A 96 27.02 11.07 -1.40
N VAL A 97 26.23 11.80 -2.20
CA VAL A 97 26.60 12.21 -3.55
C VAL A 97 27.89 13.03 -3.52
N ALA A 98 27.98 14.04 -2.65
CA ALA A 98 29.19 14.85 -2.51
C ALA A 98 30.41 14.01 -2.14
N ARG A 99 30.24 13.01 -1.25
CA ARG A 99 31.32 12.09 -0.86
C ARG A 99 31.81 11.23 -2.05
N ILE A 100 30.90 10.69 -2.85
CA ILE A 100 31.24 9.87 -4.03
C ILE A 100 31.94 10.73 -5.09
N LEU A 101 31.44 11.92 -5.36
CA LEU A 101 32.04 12.82 -6.35
C LEU A 101 33.46 13.23 -5.95
N ASN A 102 33.71 13.44 -4.66
CA ASN A 102 35.02 13.78 -4.10
C ASN A 102 35.94 12.58 -3.83
N SER A 103 35.50 11.34 -4.06
CA SER A 103 36.34 10.16 -3.85
C SER A 103 37.47 10.06 -4.90
N LYS A 104 38.47 9.23 -4.64
CA LYS A 104 39.57 8.95 -5.58
C LYS A 104 39.24 7.83 -6.58
N ASP A 105 37.99 7.35 -6.59
CA ASP A 105 37.57 6.23 -7.43
C ASP A 105 37.58 6.59 -8.91
N THR A 106 37.60 5.56 -9.77
CA THR A 106 37.50 5.77 -11.20
C THR A 106 36.14 6.35 -11.58
N LYS A 107 36.04 6.97 -12.76
CA LYS A 107 34.76 7.49 -13.26
C LYS A 107 33.68 6.40 -13.33
N GLN A 108 34.06 5.18 -13.71
CA GLN A 108 33.13 4.06 -13.82
C GLN A 108 32.61 3.63 -12.43
N ASP A 109 33.50 3.53 -11.44
CA ASP A 109 33.12 3.16 -10.07
C ASP A 109 32.23 4.21 -9.43
N LYS A 110 32.50 5.51 -9.66
CA LYS A 110 31.64 6.60 -9.20
C LYS A 110 30.23 6.51 -9.79
N LEU A 111 30.11 6.24 -11.10
CA LEU A 111 28.81 6.08 -11.75
C LEU A 111 28.03 4.90 -11.17
N GLN A 112 28.70 3.78 -10.91
CA GLN A 112 28.08 2.62 -10.28
C GLN A 112 27.57 2.97 -8.87
N GLN A 113 28.42 3.58 -8.03
CA GLN A 113 28.04 4.00 -6.68
C GLN A 113 26.88 5.00 -6.67
N LEU A 114 26.85 5.96 -7.60
CA LEU A 114 25.75 6.92 -7.73
C LEU A 114 24.44 6.22 -8.12
N ASN A 115 24.48 5.27 -9.05
CA ASN A 115 23.31 4.50 -9.44
C ASN A 115 22.76 3.67 -8.27
N ASP A 116 23.64 3.01 -7.52
CA ASP A 116 23.25 2.20 -6.35
C ASP A 116 22.67 3.07 -5.23
N LEU A 117 23.26 4.24 -5.00
CA LEU A 117 22.75 5.22 -4.04
C LEU A 117 21.37 5.75 -4.45
N ALA A 118 21.18 6.11 -5.72
CA ALA A 118 19.90 6.58 -6.25
C ALA A 118 18.81 5.50 -6.15
N ALA A 119 19.13 4.26 -6.53
CA ALA A 119 18.18 3.15 -6.49
C ALA A 119 17.74 2.81 -5.05
N SER A 120 18.70 2.73 -4.12
CA SER A 120 18.41 2.44 -2.71
C SER A 120 17.62 3.57 -2.03
N THR A 121 18.01 4.81 -2.26
CA THR A 121 17.36 5.98 -1.66
C THR A 121 15.94 6.17 -2.21
N SER A 122 15.74 6.02 -3.52
CA SER A 122 14.42 6.11 -4.15
C SER A 122 13.45 5.11 -3.52
N LYS A 123 13.88 3.86 -3.32
CA LYS A 123 13.04 2.82 -2.69
C LYS A 123 12.64 3.18 -1.25
N ILE A 124 13.57 3.70 -0.46
CA ILE A 124 13.30 4.14 0.92
C ILE A 124 12.35 5.34 0.91
N ALA A 125 12.58 6.32 0.03
CA ALA A 125 11.75 7.51 -0.10
C ALA A 125 10.30 7.15 -0.49
N GLU A 126 10.10 6.24 -1.44
CA GLU A 126 8.77 5.75 -1.84
C GLU A 126 8.03 5.11 -0.65
N GLN A 127 8.71 4.26 0.12
CA GLN A 127 8.11 3.60 1.27
C GLN A 127 7.72 4.60 2.36
N LYS A 128 8.65 5.47 2.76
CA LYS A 128 8.41 6.51 3.78
C LYS A 128 7.32 7.49 3.35
N ASN A 129 7.24 7.80 2.06
CA ASN A 129 6.18 8.64 1.51
C ASN A 129 4.80 8.01 1.72
N VAL A 130 4.63 6.74 1.37
CA VAL A 130 3.37 6.01 1.57
C VAL A 130 3.01 5.96 3.06
N GLU A 131 3.96 5.61 3.92
CA GLU A 131 3.75 5.52 5.38
C GLU A 131 3.32 6.86 5.98
N TYR A 132 4.01 7.94 5.61
CA TYR A 132 3.69 9.29 6.04
C TYR A 132 2.27 9.70 5.64
N LEU A 133 1.94 9.58 4.35
CA LEU A 133 0.63 9.99 3.83
C LEU A 133 -0.50 9.14 4.40
N LEU A 134 -0.26 7.85 4.69
CA LEU A 134 -1.22 7.00 5.39
C LEU A 134 -1.48 7.47 6.81
N SER A 135 -0.45 7.88 7.55
CA SER A 135 -0.60 8.42 8.90
C SER A 135 -1.40 9.72 8.93
N ARG A 136 -1.35 10.49 7.83
CA ARG A 136 -2.16 11.71 7.58
C ARG A 136 -3.58 11.41 7.10
N GLY A 137 -3.93 10.15 6.89
CA GLY A 137 -5.25 9.73 6.45
C GLY A 137 -5.50 9.81 4.94
N SER A 138 -4.46 10.09 4.13
CA SER A 138 -4.55 10.27 2.67
C SER A 138 -5.28 9.11 1.99
N THR A 139 -6.30 9.45 1.21
CA THR A 139 -7.06 8.47 0.41
C THR A 139 -6.21 7.99 -0.76
N ALA A 140 -5.44 8.87 -1.40
CA ALA A 140 -4.51 8.50 -2.47
C ALA A 140 -3.48 7.45 -1.99
N ALA A 141 -2.94 7.62 -0.78
CA ALA A 141 -2.02 6.66 -0.18
C ALA A 141 -2.68 5.31 0.13
N LYS A 142 -3.93 5.32 0.63
CA LYS A 142 -4.73 4.10 0.83
C LYS A 142 -4.97 3.36 -0.50
N MET A 143 -5.29 4.07 -1.58
CA MET A 143 -5.50 3.48 -2.90
C MET A 143 -4.22 2.84 -3.46
N ALA A 144 -3.08 3.54 -3.34
CA ALA A 144 -1.79 3.03 -3.76
C ALA A 144 -1.33 1.81 -2.95
N LYS A 145 -1.50 1.84 -1.60
CA LYS A 145 -1.13 0.72 -0.71
C LYS A 145 -2.00 -0.52 -0.94
N THR A 146 -3.31 -0.34 -1.12
CA THR A 146 -4.25 -1.46 -1.32
C THR A 146 -4.21 -2.04 -2.74
N GLY A 147 -3.58 -1.32 -3.69
CA GLY A 147 -3.56 -1.68 -5.10
C GLY A 147 -4.91 -1.49 -5.80
N ALA A 148 -5.81 -0.69 -5.21
CA ALA A 148 -7.08 -0.33 -5.82
C ALA A 148 -6.89 0.54 -7.06
N ARG A 149 -5.99 1.53 -6.99
CA ARG A 149 -5.56 2.35 -8.12
C ARG A 149 -4.24 3.04 -7.80
N GLY A 150 -3.39 3.17 -8.82
CA GLY A 150 -2.04 3.71 -8.66
C GLY A 150 -1.09 2.71 -8.00
N ASN A 151 0.18 3.10 -7.86
CA ASN A 151 1.18 2.36 -7.10
C ASN A 151 2.05 3.35 -6.27
N PRO A 152 2.85 2.87 -5.30
CA PRO A 152 3.71 3.72 -4.48
C PRO A 152 4.62 4.67 -5.27
N SER A 153 5.16 4.22 -6.40
CA SER A 153 6.05 5.02 -7.24
C SER A 153 5.31 6.18 -7.92
N GLN A 154 4.11 5.92 -8.45
CA GLN A 154 3.24 6.96 -9.01
C GLN A 154 2.81 7.98 -7.95
N LEU A 155 2.53 7.53 -6.72
CA LEU A 155 2.24 8.43 -5.61
C LEU A 155 3.46 9.29 -5.25
N ALA A 156 4.66 8.70 -5.22
CA ALA A 156 5.91 9.41 -4.97
C ALA A 156 6.18 10.51 -6.00
N GLN A 157 5.91 10.25 -7.28
CA GLN A 157 6.00 11.25 -8.35
C GLN A 157 4.98 12.39 -8.18
N GLY A 158 3.76 12.08 -7.74
CA GLY A 158 2.73 13.09 -7.48
C GLY A 158 2.99 13.93 -6.22
N THR A 159 3.86 13.46 -5.33
CA THR A 159 4.19 14.09 -4.04
C THR A 159 5.64 14.59 -4.00
N SER A 160 6.31 14.64 -5.16
CA SER A 160 7.69 15.11 -5.28
C SER A 160 7.84 16.60 -5.55
N ALA A 161 6.72 17.33 -5.72
CA ALA A 161 6.74 18.78 -5.75
C ALA A 161 6.84 19.36 -4.32
N PRO A 162 7.62 20.44 -4.12
CA PRO A 162 7.72 21.16 -2.84
C PRO A 162 6.43 21.89 -2.45
#